data_AF-A0A382IZ08-F1
#
_entry.id   AF-A0A382IZ08-F1
#
_cell.length_a   1.000
_cell.length_b   1.000
_cell.length_c   1.000
_cell.angle_alpha   90.00
_cell.angle_beta   90.00
_cell.angle_gamma   90.00
#
_symmetry.space_group_name_H-M   'P 1'
#
loop_
_entity.id
_entity.type
_entity.pdbx_description
1 polymer ?
#
loop_
_entity_poly.entity_id
_entity_poly.type
_entity_poly.pdbx_seq_one_letter_code
_entity_poly.pdbx_strand_id
1 'polypeptide(L)'
;MNKVSAIDQCRISGSNNLITILNLGNQVLTGIFPKSKNEKITNGPLEVVWCPDSGLLQLKHSYDLSEMYGENYGYKSGLNISMI
;
A
#
# COMPACT_ATOMS: atom_id res chain seq x y z
N MET A 1 -10.08 -9.37 9.87
CA MET A 1 -9.57 -9.23 8.49
C MET A 1 -8.05 -9.23 8.55
N ASN A 2 -7.37 -9.86 7.60
CA ASN A 2 -5.90 -9.77 7.52
C ASN A 2 -5.52 -8.34 7.14
N LYS A 3 -4.68 -7.69 7.94
CA LYS A 3 -4.22 -6.31 7.70
C LYS A 3 -3.38 -6.17 6.43
N VAL A 4 -2.86 -7.28 5.93
CA VAL A 4 -2.07 -7.40 4.70
C VAL A 4 -2.55 -8.63 3.93
N SER A 5 -2.80 -8.49 2.64
CA SER A 5 -3.19 -9.60 1.76
C SER A 5 -2.45 -9.55 0.44
N ALA A 6 -1.82 -10.65 0.04
CA ALA A 6 -1.24 -10.78 -1.29
C ALA A 6 -2.34 -10.94 -2.34
N ILE A 7 -2.16 -10.33 -3.51
CA ILE A 7 -3.01 -10.59 -4.69
C ILE A 7 -2.49 -11.83 -5.44
N ASP A 8 -3.40 -12.61 -5.99
CA ASP A 8 -3.13 -13.69 -6.94
C ASP A 8 -3.44 -13.27 -8.39
N GLN A 9 -4.33 -12.30 -8.57
CA GLN A 9 -4.76 -11.77 -9.87
C GLN A 9 -4.42 -10.29 -10.06
N CYS A 10 -4.15 -9.91 -11.30
CA CYS A 10 -3.99 -8.53 -11.72
C CYS A 10 -5.31 -7.76 -11.51
N ARG A 11 -5.22 -6.58 -10.87
CA ARG A 11 -6.40 -5.76 -10.53
C ARG A 11 -7.21 -5.25 -11.75
N ILE A 12 -6.61 -5.19 -12.94
CA ILE A 12 -7.29 -4.72 -14.15
C ILE A 12 -7.75 -5.87 -15.04
N SER A 13 -6.87 -6.81 -15.38
CA SER A 13 -7.20 -7.89 -16.31
C SER A 13 -7.73 -9.17 -15.67
N GLY A 14 -7.58 -9.34 -14.34
CA GLY A 14 -7.85 -10.61 -13.66
C GLY A 14 -6.84 -11.72 -13.98
N SER A 15 -5.82 -11.45 -14.80
CA SER A 15 -4.79 -12.43 -15.13
C SER A 15 -3.91 -12.78 -13.92
N ASN A 16 -3.49 -14.04 -13.83
CA ASN A 16 -2.51 -14.51 -12.85
C ASN A 16 -1.05 -14.21 -13.25
N ASN A 17 -0.82 -13.61 -14.43
CA ASN A 17 0.50 -13.27 -14.94
C ASN A 17 1.07 -12.07 -14.18
N LEU A 18 1.65 -12.32 -13.01
CA LEU A 18 2.23 -11.31 -12.12
C LEU A 18 3.74 -11.57 -11.98
N ILE A 19 4.55 -10.72 -12.60
CA ILE A 19 6.01 -10.82 -12.61
C ILE A 19 6.59 -9.83 -11.62
N THR A 20 7.32 -10.29 -10.61
CA THR A 20 8.03 -9.41 -9.67
C THR A 20 9.13 -8.64 -10.41
N ILE A 21 9.12 -7.32 -10.25
CA ILE A 21 10.14 -6.43 -10.84
C ILE A 21 11.01 -5.74 -9.79
N LEU A 22 10.50 -5.58 -8.56
CA LEU A 22 11.22 -4.96 -7.45
C LEU A 22 10.66 -5.50 -6.13
N ASN A 23 11.55 -5.90 -5.23
CA ASN A 23 11.21 -6.30 -3.88
C ASN A 23 12.07 -5.50 -2.89
N LEU A 24 11.41 -4.71 -2.04
CA LEU A 24 12.04 -3.83 -1.03
C LEU A 24 11.97 -4.42 0.38
N GLY A 25 11.60 -5.70 0.52
CA GLY A 25 11.42 -6.36 1.81
C GLY A 25 10.27 -5.79 2.63
N ASN A 26 10.30 -5.99 3.93
CA ASN A 26 9.27 -5.49 4.83
C ASN A 26 9.46 -3.99 5.13
N GLN A 27 8.38 -3.23 4.96
CA GLN A 27 8.29 -1.81 5.25
C GLN A 27 7.16 -1.54 6.25
N VAL A 28 7.24 -0.41 6.96
CA VAL A 28 6.21 0.05 7.89
C VAL A 28 5.26 1.05 7.20
N LEU A 29 4.02 1.16 7.70
CA LEU A 29 3.08 2.17 7.21
C LEU A 29 3.66 3.59 7.35
N THR A 30 3.76 4.29 6.22
CA THR A 30 4.40 5.62 6.13
C THR A 30 3.53 6.77 6.63
N GLY A 31 2.22 6.53 6.76
CA GLY A 31 1.27 7.52 7.26
C GLY A 31 1.15 7.57 8.78
N ILE A 32 1.74 6.62 9.52
CA ILE A 32 1.58 6.49 10.97
C ILE A 32 2.84 6.99 11.69
N PHE A 33 2.65 7.98 12.58
CA PHE A 33 3.70 8.54 13.42
C PHE A 33 3.47 8.14 14.88
N PRO A 34 4.19 7.13 15.41
CA PRO A 34 3.91 6.56 16.72
C PRO A 34 4.27 7.55 17.83
N LYS A 35 3.46 7.61 18.89
CA LYS A 35 3.72 8.49 20.04
C LYS A 35 4.76 7.92 20.99
N SER A 36 5.04 6.62 20.90
CA SER A 36 6.05 5.93 21.72
C SER A 36 6.80 4.88 20.93
N LYS A 37 8.01 4.54 21.38
CA LYS A 37 8.85 3.50 20.73
C LYS A 37 8.25 2.09 20.79
N ASN A 38 7.30 1.86 21.71
CA ASN A 38 6.70 0.53 21.94
C ASN A 38 5.42 0.32 21.12
N GLU A 39 4.95 1.35 20.42
CA GLU A 39 3.76 1.28 19.59
C GLU A 39 4.02 0.40 18.37
N LYS A 40 3.21 -0.65 18.21
CA LYS A 40 3.35 -1.59 17.10
C LYS A 40 2.64 -1.03 15.87
N ILE A 41 3.42 -0.78 14.82
CA ILE A 41 2.91 -0.37 13.52
C ILE A 41 2.83 -1.59 12.60
N THR A 42 1.76 -1.68 11.83
CA THR A 42 1.64 -2.68 10.77
C THR A 42 2.83 -2.57 9.83
N ASN A 43 3.49 -3.70 9.60
CA ASN A 43 4.58 -3.83 8.64
C ASN A 43 4.29 -5.02 7.72
N GLY A 44 4.84 -4.98 6.52
CA GLY A 44 4.66 -6.03 5.55
C GLY A 44 5.50 -5.81 4.30
N PRO A 45 5.52 -6.79 3.39
CA PRO A 45 6.32 -6.73 2.16
C PRO A 45 5.89 -5.58 1.25
N LEU A 46 6.88 -4.83 0.76
CA LEU A 46 6.74 -3.87 -0.32
C LEU A 46 7.36 -4.47 -1.60
N GLU A 47 6.49 -5.03 -2.42
CA GLU A 47 6.86 -5.72 -3.65
C GLU A 47 6.03 -5.20 -4.81
N VAL A 48 6.70 -4.86 -5.90
CA VAL A 48 6.11 -4.37 -7.15
C VAL A 48 6.10 -5.52 -8.16
N VAL A 49 4.91 -5.79 -8.70
CA VAL A 49 4.68 -6.76 -9.77
C VAL A 49 4.15 -6.07 -11.01
N TRP A 50 4.53 -6.59 -12.16
CA TRP A 50 4.05 -6.17 -13.47
C TRP A 50 3.17 -7.28 -14.07
N CYS A 51 2.05 -6.89 -14.69
CA CYS A 51 1.21 -7.78 -15.47
C CYS A 51 1.37 -7.50 -16.97
N PRO A 52 2.00 -8.39 -17.76
CA PRO A 52 2.15 -8.21 -19.20
C PRO A 52 0.82 -8.08 -19.94
N ASP A 53 -0.19 -8.84 -19.53
CA ASP A 53 -1.47 -8.93 -20.23
C ASP A 53 -2.29 -7.63 -20.18
N SER A 54 -2.03 -6.77 -19.19
CA SER A 54 -2.68 -5.46 -19.06
C SER A 54 -1.69 -4.28 -19.10
N GLY A 55 -0.38 -4.55 -19.10
CA GLY A 55 0.66 -3.55 -18.88
C GLY A 55 0.70 -2.93 -17.48
N LEU A 56 -0.08 -3.42 -16.50
CA LEU A 56 -0.23 -2.76 -15.19
C LEU A 56 0.98 -3.04 -14.30
N LEU A 57 1.58 -1.97 -13.77
CA LEU A 57 2.50 -2.01 -12.65
C LEU A 57 1.76 -1.79 -11.33
N GLN A 58 1.92 -2.67 -10.35
CA GLN A 58 1.13 -2.65 -9.13
C GLN A 58 1.86 -3.28 -7.93
N LEU A 59 1.38 -3.01 -6.73
CA LEU A 59 1.87 -3.70 -5.53
C LEU A 59 1.31 -5.12 -5.42
N LYS A 60 2.15 -6.08 -5.04
CA LYS A 60 1.75 -7.48 -4.78
C LYS A 60 0.88 -7.63 -3.53
N HIS A 61 1.01 -6.73 -2.57
CA HIS A 61 0.27 -6.78 -1.31
C HIS A 61 -0.65 -5.56 -1.17
N SER A 62 -1.88 -5.81 -0.73
CA SER A 62 -2.86 -4.80 -0.32
C SER A 62 -2.84 -4.68 1.21
N TYR A 63 -3.04 -3.47 1.71
CA TYR A 63 -3.08 -3.17 3.14
C TYR A 63 -4.47 -2.67 3.52
N ASP A 64 -4.83 -2.80 4.79
CA ASP A 64 -6.11 -2.30 5.30
C ASP A 64 -6.23 -0.78 5.12
N LEU A 65 -7.25 -0.35 4.37
CA LEU A 65 -7.48 1.05 4.05
C LEU A 65 -7.78 1.89 5.29
N SER A 66 -8.38 1.30 6.33
CA SER A 66 -8.65 1.99 7.59
C SER A 66 -7.36 2.29 8.37
N GLU A 67 -6.30 1.49 8.19
CA GLU A 67 -4.98 1.78 8.77
C GLU A 67 -4.23 2.83 7.94
N MET A 68 -4.39 2.81 6.63
CA MET A 68 -3.71 3.77 5.75
C MET A 68 -4.34 5.16 5.80
N TYR A 69 -5.67 5.25 5.87
CA TYR A 69 -6.44 6.50 5.70
C TYR A 69 -7.34 6.82 6.90
N GLY A 70 -7.14 6.17 8.04
CA GLY A 70 -7.90 6.42 9.27
C GLY A 70 -7.50 7.71 9.99
N GLU A 71 -7.85 7.81 11.28
CA GLU A 71 -7.63 9.03 12.08
C GLU A 71 -6.16 9.49 12.15
N ASN A 72 -5.22 8.57 11.95
CA ASN A 72 -3.79 8.85 11.99
C ASN A 72 -3.19 9.23 10.63
N TYR A 73 -4.00 9.53 9.61
CA TYR A 73 -3.51 9.95 8.29
C TYR A 73 -2.79 11.30 8.36
N GLY A 74 -1.46 11.27 8.43
CA GLY A 74 -0.63 12.45 8.68
C GLY A 74 -0.48 13.43 7.51
N TYR A 75 -1.07 13.13 6.34
CA TYR A 75 -0.97 14.01 5.17
C TYR A 75 -2.13 15.00 5.11
N LYS A 76 -1.81 16.29 5.05
CA LYS A 76 -2.76 17.37 4.82
C LYS A 76 -2.46 18.05 3.49
N SER A 77 -3.43 18.08 2.59
CA SER A 77 -3.33 18.82 1.33
C SER A 77 -3.07 20.30 1.60
N GLY A 78 -2.11 20.89 0.88
CA GLY A 78 -1.83 22.32 0.90
C GLY A 78 -2.88 23.11 0.11
N LEU A 79 -4.16 23.01 0.49
CA LEU A 79 -5.25 23.74 -0.15
C LEU A 79 -5.04 25.24 0.06
N ASN A 80 -5.10 26.01 -1.02
CA ASN A 80 -5.20 27.47 -0.96
C ASN A 80 -6.68 27.89 -0.95
N ILE A 81 -6.96 29.18 -0.76
CA ILE A 81 -8.33 29.72 -0.68
C ILE A 81 -9.17 29.42 -1.94
N SER A 82 -8.56 29.14 -3.09
CA SER A 82 -9.28 28.78 -4.33
C SER A 82 -9.64 27.29 -4.46
N MET A 83 -9.19 26.44 -3.52
CA MET A 83 -9.50 25.01 -3.48
C MET A 83 -10.56 24.65 -2.42
N ILE A 84 -11.21 25.68 -1.83
CA ILE A 84 -12.32 25.57 -0.88
C ILE A 84 -13.59 26.10 -1.56
#